data_AF-A0A3D8LF51-F1
#
_entry.id   AF-A0A3D8LF51-F1
#
_cell.length_a   1.000
_cell.length_b   1.000
_cell.length_c   1.000
_cell.angle_alpha   90.00
_cell.angle_beta   90.00
_cell.angle_gamma   90.00
#
_symmetry.space_group_name_H-M   'P 1'
#
loop_
_entity.id
_entity.type
_entity.pdbx_description
1 polymer ?
#
loop_
_entity_poly.entity_id
_entity_poly.type
_entity_poly.pdbx_seq_one_letter_code
_entity_poly.pdbx_strand_id
1 'polypeptide(L)'
;MKKIVFSLFLAGFMLFGLRADAQTKSSGNILEQYKWKKRPLLIFAPSAENPAYVRQKELIQADKAALNDRDMVVIELIGQDKVYVNGTRQKGQHGQDLRSRFQVPQEAFSVILIGKDGTEKQRNNGTVALENIFGLIDQMPMRRQEMRENRD
;
A
#
# COMPACT_ATOMS: atom_id res chain seq x y z
N MET A 1 -5.02 -72.75 22.38
CA MET A 1 -3.65 -73.11 22.84
C MET A 1 -2.79 -71.86 22.78
N LYS A 2 -2.33 -71.38 23.95
CA LYS A 2 -1.41 -70.23 24.09
C LYS A 2 0.00 -70.63 23.64
N LYS A 3 0.70 -69.78 22.88
CA LYS A 3 2.15 -69.61 23.02
C LYS A 3 2.53 -68.15 22.84
N ILE A 4 3.15 -67.64 23.89
CA ILE A 4 3.78 -66.34 24.07
C ILE A 4 5.14 -66.38 23.37
N VAL A 5 5.54 -65.29 22.71
CA VAL A 5 6.96 -65.02 22.45
C VAL A 5 7.25 -63.57 22.85
N PHE A 6 8.27 -63.44 23.69
CA PHE A 6 8.82 -62.24 24.31
C PHE A 6 10.15 -61.94 23.62
N SER A 7 10.39 -60.72 23.14
CA SER A 7 11.72 -60.10 22.91
C SER A 7 11.51 -58.65 22.48
N LEU A 8 11.78 -57.63 23.32
CA LEU A 8 13.07 -57.02 23.74
C LEU A 8 13.70 -56.07 22.70
N PHE A 9 13.79 -54.79 23.11
CA PHE A 9 14.68 -53.68 22.67
C PHE A 9 14.44 -53.17 21.24
N LEU A 10 14.47 -51.87 20.92
CA LEU A 10 15.41 -50.82 21.31
C LEU A 10 14.82 -49.45 20.90
N ALA A 11 15.28 -48.40 21.57
CA ALA A 11 14.98 -46.98 21.35
C ALA A 11 14.96 -46.51 19.88
N GLY A 12 14.12 -45.50 19.59
CA GLY A 12 14.08 -44.88 18.27
C GLY A 12 13.28 -43.58 18.21
N PHE A 13 13.85 -42.53 18.78
CA PHE A 13 13.75 -41.13 18.39
C PHE A 13 12.40 -40.59 17.89
N MET A 14 11.79 -39.79 18.77
CA MET A 14 10.80 -38.75 18.53
C MET A 14 11.07 -37.96 17.22
N LEU A 15 10.42 -38.34 16.12
CA LEU A 15 10.29 -37.48 14.95
C LEU A 15 9.17 -36.46 15.20
N PHE A 16 9.46 -35.50 16.07
CA PHE A 16 8.75 -34.23 16.08
C PHE A 16 9.22 -33.49 14.82
N GLY A 17 8.53 -33.77 13.71
CA GLY A 17 8.70 -32.99 12.50
C GLY A 17 8.38 -31.54 12.83
N LEU A 18 9.41 -30.70 12.92
CA LEU A 18 9.27 -29.25 12.89
C LEU A 18 8.44 -28.90 11.66
N ARG A 19 7.16 -28.58 11.88
CA ARG A 19 6.47 -27.68 10.97
C ARG A 19 7.22 -26.37 11.07
N ALA A 20 8.06 -26.11 10.08
CA ALA A 20 8.42 -24.75 9.74
C ALA A 20 7.12 -24.10 9.27
N ASP A 21 6.33 -23.60 10.22
CA ASP A 21 5.41 -22.51 9.93
C ASP A 21 6.31 -21.34 9.53
N ALA A 22 6.63 -21.29 8.24
CA ALA A 22 7.08 -20.06 7.60
C ALA A 22 5.92 -19.09 7.80
N GLN A 23 5.96 -18.37 8.92
CA GLN A 23 5.06 -17.29 9.22
C GLN A 23 5.38 -16.20 8.20
N THR A 24 4.80 -16.34 7.00
CA THR A 24 4.57 -15.22 6.10
C THR A 24 3.75 -14.26 6.92
N LYS A 25 4.42 -13.30 7.57
CA LYS A 25 3.76 -12.07 7.98
C LYS A 25 3.13 -11.57 6.68
N SER A 26 1.83 -11.80 6.53
CA SER A 26 1.02 -11.10 5.56
C SER A 26 1.47 -9.65 5.69
N SER A 27 2.14 -9.14 4.65
CA SER A 27 2.53 -7.74 4.57
C SER A 27 1.22 -6.98 4.67
N GLY A 28 0.88 -6.57 5.90
CA GLY A 28 -0.42 -6.01 6.21
C GLY A 28 -0.69 -4.91 5.20
N ASN A 29 -1.86 -4.99 4.54
CA ASN A 29 -2.25 -4.10 3.47
C ASN A 29 -1.93 -2.65 3.86
N ILE A 30 -0.90 -2.08 3.24
CA ILE A 30 -0.32 -0.78 3.63
C ILE A 30 -1.34 0.35 3.65
N LEU A 31 -2.49 0.19 2.99
CA LEU A 31 -3.58 1.17 3.00
C LEU A 31 -4.42 1.14 4.27
N GLU A 32 -4.52 0.00 4.95
CA GLU A 32 -5.37 -0.15 6.14
C GLU A 32 -4.91 0.74 7.30
N GLN A 33 -3.60 0.99 7.42
CA GLN A 33 -3.09 1.91 8.45
C GLN A 33 -3.53 3.37 8.25
N TYR A 34 -3.93 3.72 7.02
CA TYR A 34 -4.36 5.07 6.65
C TYR A 34 -5.88 5.23 6.63
N LYS A 35 -6.63 4.14 6.69
CA LYS A 35 -8.08 4.17 6.70
C LYS A 35 -8.58 5.02 7.86
N TRP A 36 -9.54 5.88 7.58
CA TRP A 36 -10.12 6.91 8.46
C TRP A 36 -9.15 7.98 8.97
N LYS A 37 -7.87 7.94 8.57
CA LYS A 37 -6.83 8.86 9.06
C LYS A 37 -6.25 9.76 7.99
N LYS A 38 -5.89 9.19 6.84
CA LYS A 38 -5.21 9.88 5.73
C LYS A 38 -5.83 9.49 4.40
N ARG A 39 -5.56 10.29 3.36
CA ARG A 39 -5.98 10.08 1.97
C ARG A 39 -4.76 9.64 1.14
N PRO A 40 -4.59 8.33 0.86
CA PRO A 40 -3.50 7.87 0.02
C PRO A 40 -3.60 8.40 -1.41
N LEU A 41 -2.52 9.01 -1.91
CA LEU A 41 -2.30 9.25 -3.33
C LEU A 41 -1.30 8.19 -3.82
N LEU A 42 -1.81 7.18 -4.52
CA LEU A 42 -1.01 6.11 -5.08
C LEU A 42 -0.42 6.56 -6.42
N ILE A 43 0.86 6.30 -6.63
CA ILE A 43 1.56 6.61 -7.88
C ILE A 43 2.26 5.34 -8.34
N PHE A 44 1.80 4.78 -9.44
CA PHE A 44 2.38 3.62 -10.08
C PHE A 44 3.26 4.08 -11.23
N ALA A 45 4.47 3.53 -11.33
CA ALA A 45 5.37 3.79 -12.44
C ALA A 45 6.21 2.56 -12.78
N PRO A 46 6.57 2.35 -14.06
CA PRO A 46 7.42 1.24 -14.47
C PRO A 46 8.88 1.40 -14.03
N SER A 47 9.36 2.63 -13.80
CA SER A 47 10.71 2.91 -13.29
C SER A 47 10.78 4.31 -12.66
N ALA A 48 11.90 4.62 -12.00
CA ALA A 48 12.12 5.93 -11.38
C ALA A 48 12.44 7.03 -12.41
N GLU A 49 12.83 6.62 -13.62
CA GLU A 49 13.18 7.46 -14.76
C GLU A 49 11.97 7.71 -15.68
N ASN A 50 10.81 7.11 -15.40
CA ASN A 50 9.61 7.32 -16.19
C ASN A 50 9.24 8.83 -16.20
N PRO A 51 9.11 9.47 -17.38
CA PRO A 51 8.91 10.92 -17.46
C PRO A 51 7.65 11.42 -16.73
N ALA A 52 6.55 10.65 -16.78
CA ALA A 52 5.32 11.01 -16.08
C ALA A 52 5.50 10.94 -14.56
N TYR A 53 6.24 9.94 -14.04
CA TYR A 53 6.57 9.86 -12.63
C TYR A 53 7.44 11.02 -12.16
N VAL A 54 8.50 11.34 -12.90
CA VAL A 54 9.38 12.49 -12.59
C VAL A 54 8.55 13.76 -12.52
N ARG A 55 7.72 14.01 -13.53
CA ARG A 55 6.85 15.19 -13.57
C ARG A 55 5.84 15.23 -12.43
N GLN A 56 5.17 14.11 -12.13
CA GLN A 56 4.21 14.05 -11.02
C GLN A 56 4.87 14.33 -9.67
N LYS A 57 6.10 13.83 -9.49
CA LYS A 57 6.89 14.02 -8.27
C LYS A 57 7.28 15.48 -8.06
N GLU A 58 7.64 16.20 -9.13
CA GLU A 58 7.91 17.64 -9.07
C GLU A 58 6.70 18.43 -8.56
N LEU A 59 5.50 18.15 -9.11
CA LEU A 59 4.26 18.78 -8.67
C LEU A 59 4.02 18.54 -7.17
N ILE A 60 4.19 17.30 -6.71
CA ILE A 60 4.01 16.92 -5.30
C ILE A 60 5.02 17.62 -4.37
N GLN A 61 6.25 17.82 -4.83
CA GLN A 61 7.27 18.49 -4.03
C GLN A 61 7.00 19.98 -3.87
N ALA A 62 6.35 20.62 -4.85
CA ALA A 62 5.98 22.03 -4.79
C ALA A 62 4.89 22.31 -3.74
N ASP A 63 3.95 21.38 -3.52
CA ASP A 63 2.73 21.64 -2.75
C ASP A 63 2.59 20.82 -1.44
N LYS A 64 3.71 20.46 -0.79
CA LYS A 64 3.70 19.62 0.44
C LYS A 64 2.77 20.14 1.54
N ALA A 65 2.67 21.47 1.71
CA ALA A 65 1.79 22.07 2.71
C ALA A 65 0.30 21.81 2.41
N ALA A 66 -0.11 21.92 1.14
CA ALA A 66 -1.49 21.67 0.72
C ALA A 66 -1.88 20.19 0.82
N LEU A 67 -0.92 19.28 0.61
CA LEU A 67 -1.10 17.85 0.88
C LEU A 67 -1.37 17.60 2.36
N ASN A 68 -0.57 18.22 3.24
CA ASN A 68 -0.70 18.05 4.69
C ASN A 68 -2.05 18.57 5.22
N ASP A 69 -2.50 19.74 4.78
CA ASP A 69 -3.82 20.32 5.14
C ASP A 69 -5.00 19.39 4.79
N ARG A 70 -4.82 18.55 3.76
CA ARG A 70 -5.82 17.59 3.29
C ARG A 70 -5.59 16.18 3.78
N ASP A 71 -4.71 16.00 4.78
CA ASP A 71 -4.38 14.70 5.35
C ASP A 71 -3.90 13.69 4.31
N MET A 72 -3.15 14.13 3.30
CA MET A 72 -2.70 13.24 2.23
C MET A 72 -1.42 12.49 2.62
N VAL A 73 -1.26 11.29 2.05
CA VAL A 73 -0.01 10.52 2.10
C VAL A 73 0.30 10.01 0.70
N VAL A 74 1.54 10.20 0.24
CA VAL A 74 1.96 9.76 -1.09
C VAL A 74 2.57 8.37 -0.98
N ILE A 75 2.04 7.42 -1.74
CA ILE A 75 2.55 6.04 -1.81
C ILE A 75 2.98 5.77 -3.24
N GLU A 76 4.27 5.53 -3.43
CA GLU A 76 4.88 5.39 -4.75
C GLU A 76 5.26 3.92 -4.97
N LEU A 77 4.80 3.35 -6.09
CA LEU A 77 5.05 1.98 -6.54
C LEU A 77 5.90 2.03 -7.79
N ILE A 78 7.20 1.80 -7.63
CA ILE A 78 8.20 2.03 -8.66
C ILE A 78 8.82 0.70 -9.09
N GLY A 79 8.79 0.44 -10.40
CA GLY A 79 9.27 -0.83 -10.93
C GLY A 79 8.44 -1.99 -10.44
N GLN A 80 9.07 -3.16 -10.31
CA GLN A 80 8.40 -4.40 -9.95
C GLN A 80 7.84 -4.35 -8.53
N ASP A 81 8.62 -3.84 -7.58
CA ASP A 81 8.32 -4.15 -6.19
C ASP A 81 8.75 -3.09 -5.17
N LYS A 82 9.18 -1.91 -5.63
CA LYS A 82 9.64 -0.87 -4.71
C LYS A 82 8.46 -0.01 -4.27
N VAL A 83 8.13 -0.07 -2.98
CA VAL A 83 7.12 0.79 -2.36
C VAL A 83 7.81 1.88 -1.53
N TYR A 84 7.41 3.13 -1.74
CA TYR A 84 7.83 4.28 -0.95
C TYR A 84 6.61 4.96 -0.35
N VAL A 85 6.77 5.52 0.84
CA VAL A 85 5.77 6.36 1.50
C VAL A 85 6.41 7.69 1.79
N ASN A 86 5.87 8.77 1.23
CA ASN A 86 6.43 10.12 1.32
C ASN A 86 7.95 10.13 1.02
N GLY A 87 8.38 9.41 -0.03
CA GLY A 87 9.79 9.27 -0.42
C GLY A 87 10.62 8.28 0.41
N THR A 88 10.09 7.71 1.49
CA THR A 88 10.82 6.74 2.34
C THR A 88 10.56 5.31 1.90
N ARG A 89 11.62 4.55 1.60
CA ARG A 89 11.51 3.16 1.16
C ARG A 89 10.91 2.29 2.27
N GLN A 90 9.83 1.58 1.94
CA GLN A 90 9.21 0.60 2.81
C GLN A 90 9.82 -0.79 2.53
N LYS A 91 10.61 -1.30 3.48
CA LYS A 91 11.18 -2.66 3.40
C LYS A 91 10.11 -3.69 3.78
N GLY A 92 10.05 -4.82 3.07
CA GLY A 92 9.07 -5.88 3.31
C GLY A 92 7.64 -5.59 2.82
N GLN A 93 7.46 -4.48 2.11
CA GLN A 93 6.22 -4.16 1.40
C GLN A 93 6.42 -4.43 -0.08
N HIS A 94 5.45 -5.11 -0.68
CA HIS A 94 5.48 -5.54 -2.07
C HIS A 94 4.50 -4.73 -2.90
N GLY A 95 4.97 -4.19 -4.02
CA GLY A 95 4.15 -3.34 -4.88
C GLY A 95 3.11 -4.12 -5.69
N GLN A 96 3.37 -5.41 -5.90
CA GLN A 96 2.56 -6.29 -6.73
C GLN A 96 1.13 -6.46 -6.21
N ASP A 97 0.93 -6.51 -4.90
CA ASP A 97 -0.40 -6.67 -4.30
C ASP A 97 -1.28 -5.45 -4.59
N LEU A 98 -0.72 -4.25 -4.50
CA LEU A 98 -1.42 -3.02 -4.84
C LEU A 98 -1.66 -2.89 -6.34
N ARG A 99 -0.69 -3.26 -7.19
CA ARG A 99 -0.90 -3.32 -8.65
C ARG A 99 -2.07 -4.24 -9.01
N SER A 100 -2.11 -5.42 -8.40
CA SER A 100 -3.17 -6.41 -8.62
C SER A 100 -4.53 -5.88 -8.12
N ARG A 101 -4.56 -5.33 -6.90
CA ARG A 101 -5.79 -4.75 -6.30
C ARG A 101 -6.38 -3.63 -7.15
N PHE A 102 -5.54 -2.74 -7.68
CA PHE A 102 -5.97 -1.59 -8.48
C PHE A 102 -5.91 -1.83 -9.98
N GLN A 103 -5.64 -3.07 -10.42
CA GLN A 103 -5.59 -3.49 -11.82
C GLN A 103 -4.67 -2.60 -12.68
N VAL A 104 -3.50 -2.25 -12.15
CA VAL A 104 -2.50 -1.43 -12.85
C VAL A 104 -1.39 -2.32 -13.41
N PRO A 105 -1.21 -2.42 -14.75
CA PRO A 105 -0.14 -3.18 -15.36
C PRO A 105 1.25 -2.75 -14.88
N GLN A 106 2.23 -3.63 -14.99
CA GLN A 106 3.59 -3.41 -14.54
C GLN A 106 4.28 -2.26 -15.30
N GLU A 107 3.92 -2.11 -16.57
CA GLU A 107 4.50 -1.15 -17.52
C GLU A 107 3.75 0.19 -17.53
N ALA A 108 2.62 0.30 -16.81
CA ALA A 108 1.76 1.47 -16.82
C ALA A 108 2.16 2.51 -15.77
N PHE A 109 1.95 3.77 -16.13
CA PHE A 109 1.89 4.88 -15.19
C PHE A 109 0.44 5.13 -14.77
N SER A 110 0.19 5.34 -13.49
CA SER A 110 -1.15 5.71 -13.00
C SER A 110 -1.07 6.47 -11.68
N VAL A 111 -1.95 7.44 -11.49
CA VAL A 111 -2.17 8.15 -10.22
C VAL A 111 -3.58 7.84 -9.75
N ILE A 112 -3.72 7.39 -8.50
CA ILE A 112 -5.01 7.00 -7.92
C ILE A 112 -5.18 7.69 -6.56
N LEU A 113 -6.28 8.42 -6.40
CA LEU A 113 -6.67 8.99 -5.11
C LEU A 113 -7.57 8.00 -4.36
N ILE A 114 -7.19 7.68 -3.14
CA ILE A 114 -7.98 6.89 -2.19
C ILE A 114 -8.49 7.82 -1.08
N GLY A 115 -9.79 7.72 -0.79
CA GLY A 115 -10.43 8.45 0.31
C GLY A 115 -10.05 7.90 1.68
N LYS A 116 -10.33 8.67 2.74
CA LYS A 116 -10.23 8.18 4.13
C LYS A 116 -11.14 6.96 4.38
N ASP A 117 -12.23 6.82 3.63
CA ASP A 117 -13.09 5.63 3.68
C ASP A 117 -12.46 4.36 3.05
N GLY A 118 -11.30 4.50 2.38
CA GLY A 118 -10.60 3.42 1.71
C GLY A 118 -11.08 3.12 0.29
N THR A 119 -11.99 3.95 -0.26
CA THR A 119 -12.51 3.80 -1.63
C THR A 119 -11.70 4.63 -2.63
N GLU A 120 -11.61 4.15 -3.87
CA GLU A 120 -11.04 4.91 -4.98
C GLU A 120 -11.95 6.09 -5.34
N LYS A 121 -11.37 7.28 -5.41
CA LYS A 121 -12.08 8.54 -5.71
C LYS A 121 -11.80 9.05 -7.11
N GLN A 122 -10.58 8.85 -7.59
CA GLN A 122 -10.16 9.28 -8.92
C GLN A 122 -8.97 8.44 -9.38
N ARG A 123 -8.90 8.23 -10.69
CA ARG A 123 -7.78 7.58 -11.39
C ARG A 123 -7.39 8.37 -12.63
N ASN A 124 -6.09 8.51 -12.84
CA ASN A 124 -5.50 9.13 -14.03
C ASN A 124 -4.38 8.24 -14.56
N ASN A 125 -4.41 7.89 -15.84
CA ASN A 125 -3.34 7.11 -16.51
C ASN A 125 -2.19 8.01 -17.03
N GLY A 126 -2.14 9.25 -16.55
CA GLY A 126 -1.16 10.27 -16.88
C GLY A 126 -1.00 11.22 -15.69
N THR A 127 -0.08 12.18 -15.80
CA THR A 127 0.13 13.17 -14.74
C THR A 127 -1.14 13.97 -14.46
N VAL A 128 -1.36 14.31 -13.20
CA VAL A 128 -2.50 15.10 -12.76
C VAL A 128 -2.04 16.32 -11.97
N ALA A 129 -2.61 17.47 -12.32
CA ALA A 129 -2.44 18.71 -11.59
C ALA A 129 -3.02 18.56 -10.17
N LEU A 130 -2.30 19.04 -9.15
CA LEU A 130 -2.69 18.81 -7.76
C LEU A 130 -3.91 19.63 -7.36
N GLU A 131 -4.13 20.77 -8.00
CA GLU A 131 -5.30 21.62 -7.83
C GLU A 131 -6.59 20.85 -8.15
N ASN A 132 -6.56 19.97 -9.15
CA ASN A 132 -7.69 19.11 -9.49
C ASN A 132 -7.95 18.07 -8.38
N ILE A 133 -6.89 17.48 -7.83
CA ILE A 133 -6.98 16.52 -6.71
C ILE A 133 -7.50 17.22 -5.45
N PHE A 134 -6.99 18.40 -5.13
CA PHE A 134 -7.44 19.19 -3.99
C PHE A 134 -8.90 19.63 -4.14
N GLY A 135 -9.29 20.12 -5.32
CA GLY A 135 -10.65 20.51 -5.61
C GLY A 135 -11.64 19.36 -5.47
N LEU A 136 -11.26 18.15 -5.90
CA LEU A 136 -12.06 16.94 -5.66
C LEU A 136 -12.15 16.63 -4.16
N ILE A 137 -11.02 16.69 -3.44
CA ILE A 137 -10.98 16.42 -2.00
C ILE A 137 -11.89 17.36 -1.21
N ASP A 138 -11.85 18.66 -1.51
CA ASP A 138 -12.61 19.69 -0.81
C ASP A 138 -14.13 19.57 -1.04
N GLN A 139 -14.52 18.88 -2.11
CA GLN A 139 -15.91 18.52 -2.40
C GLN A 139 -16.36 17.20 -1.76
N MET A 140 -15.48 16.47 -1.05
CA MET A 140 -15.88 15.24 -0.37
C MET A 140 -16.64 15.55 0.94
N PRO A 141 -17.72 14.81 1.28
CA PRO A 141 -18.51 15.06 2.48
C PRO A 141 -17.70 15.11 3.77
N MET A 142 -16.80 14.14 3.97
CA MET A 142 -15.94 14.09 5.16
C MET A 142 -14.99 15.29 5.22
N ARG A 143 -14.44 15.74 4.08
CA ARG A 143 -13.57 16.93 4.06
C ARG A 143 -14.36 18.19 4.40
N ARG A 144 -15.59 18.33 3.91
CA ARG A 144 -16.45 19.45 4.28
C ARG A 144 -16.77 19.46 5.78
N GLN A 145 -16.90 18.29 6.40
CA GLN A 145 -17.09 18.19 7.85
C GLN A 145 -15.83 18.63 8.61
N GLU A 146 -14.65 18.12 8.25
CA GLU A 146 -13.35 18.53 8.82
C GLU A 146 -13.15 20.06 8.76
N MET A 147 -13.47 20.68 7.62
CA MET A 147 -13.34 22.12 7.43
C MET A 147 -14.34 22.95 8.26
N ARG A 148 -15.47 22.36 8.67
CA ARG A 148 -16.42 23.01 9.59
C ARG A 148 -15.93 22.91 11.01
N GLU A 149 -15.49 21.72 11.43
CA GLU A 149 -14.97 21.46 12.78
C GLU A 149 -13.70 22.27 13.10
N ASN A 150 -12.85 22.54 12.11
CA ASN A 150 -11.63 23.34 12.30
C ASN A 150 -11.86 24.86 12.32
N ARG A 151 -13.09 25.34 12.09
CA ARG A 151 -13.43 26.78 12.12
C ARG A 151 -13.94 27.26 13.48
N ASP A 152 -14.29 26.32 14.36
CA ASP A 152 -14.81 26.55 15.70
C ASP A 152 -13.70 26.33 16.76
#